data_AF-A0AA95S8H0-F1
#
_entry.id   AF-A0AA95S8H0-F1
#
_cell.length_a   1.000
_cell.length_b   1.000
_cell.length_c   1.000
_cell.angle_alpha   90.00
_cell.angle_beta   90.00
_cell.angle_gamma   90.00
#
_symmetry.space_group_name_H-M   'P 1'
#
loop_
_entity.id
_entity.type
_entity.pdbx_description
1 polymer ?
#
loop_
_entity_poly.entity_id
_entity_poly.type
_entity_poly.pdbx_seq_one_letter_code
_entity_poly.pdbx_strand_id
1 'polypeptide(L)'
;MKKWPIIIAITVVCSMSIGLYLGKLLVPDLPVGTVVAGIIGSVVGVGIVFGTIKFREKRKGDNVPDVDERTWVNIKNFYALSLYIALFGSMLLVCVLFAIGVETIEIGALSIYLLALFMLIVVGTFVVKRK
;
A
#
# COMPACT_ATOMS: atom_id res chain seq x y z
N MET A 1 -10.80 5.76 -21.19
CA MET A 1 -9.96 5.41 -20.01
C MET A 1 -10.86 4.74 -18.99
N LYS A 2 -10.56 3.50 -18.56
CA LYS A 2 -11.30 2.85 -17.46
C LYS A 2 -11.27 3.79 -16.22
N LYS A 3 -12.36 3.90 -15.45
CA LYS A 3 -12.45 4.81 -14.28
C LYS A 3 -11.57 4.40 -13.09
N TRP A 4 -11.13 3.15 -13.08
CA TRP A 4 -10.32 2.51 -12.03
C TRP A 4 -9.02 3.25 -11.63
N PRO A 5 -8.13 3.65 -12.55
CA PRO A 5 -6.92 4.39 -12.20
C PRO A 5 -7.21 5.73 -11.52
N ILE A 6 -8.32 6.41 -11.86
CA ILE A 6 -8.72 7.66 -11.22
C ILE A 6 -9.17 7.40 -9.78
N ILE A 7 -9.92 6.32 -9.55
CA ILE A 7 -10.34 5.90 -8.21
C ILE A 7 -9.12 5.61 -7.34
N ILE A 8 -8.14 4.86 -7.87
CA ILE A 8 -6.89 4.53 -7.16
C ILE A 8 -6.10 5.81 -6.80
N ALA A 9 -5.97 6.75 -7.74
CA ALA A 9 -5.32 8.03 -7.48
C ALA A 9 -5.99 8.82 -6.34
N ILE A 10 -7.31 8.92 -6.37
CA ILE A 10 -8.08 9.61 -5.34
C ILE A 10 -7.88 8.91 -3.99
N THR A 11 -7.97 7.58 -3.94
CA THR A 11 -7.77 6.82 -2.71
C THR A 11 -6.39 7.07 -2.10
N VAL A 12 -5.32 7.07 -2.91
CA VAL A 12 -3.95 7.30 -2.43
C VAL A 12 -3.75 8.72 -1.88
N VAL A 13 -4.25 9.74 -2.59
CA VAL A 13 -4.14 11.13 -2.16
C VAL A 13 -4.98 11.39 -0.90
N CYS A 14 -6.19 10.84 -0.83
CA CYS A 14 -7.04 10.95 0.35
C CYS A 14 -6.45 10.23 1.56
N SER A 15 -5.94 9.00 1.41
CA SER A 15 -5.35 8.26 2.55
C SER A 15 -4.11 8.97 3.09
N MET A 16 -3.28 9.55 2.22
CA MET A 16 -2.10 10.31 2.63
C MET A 16 -2.49 11.61 3.36
N SER A 17 -3.52 12.30 2.87
CA SER A 17 -4.03 13.52 3.50
C SER A 17 -4.60 13.25 4.88
N ILE A 18 -5.33 12.14 5.05
CA ILE A 18 -5.87 11.69 6.34
C ILE A 18 -4.72 11.33 7.29
N GLY A 19 -3.71 10.58 6.81
CA GLY A 19 -2.54 10.21 7.61
C GLY A 19 -1.76 11.42 8.12
N LEU A 20 -1.53 12.42 7.27
CA LEU A 20 -0.84 13.66 7.65
C LEU A 20 -1.67 14.54 8.59
N TYR A 21 -2.99 14.57 8.42
CA TYR A 21 -3.90 15.27 9.33
C TYR A 21 -3.89 14.64 10.73
N LEU A 22 -3.98 13.31 10.81
CA LEU A 22 -3.86 12.57 12.07
C LEU A 22 -2.46 12.76 12.69
N GLY A 23 -1.40 12.76 11.88
CA GLY A 23 -0.04 13.02 12.34
C GLY A 23 0.12 14.40 12.98
N LYS A 24 -0.48 15.45 12.40
CA LYS A 24 -0.49 16.80 13.00
C LYS A 24 -1.29 16.85 14.31
N LEU A 25 -2.34 16.04 14.43
CA LEU A 25 -3.16 15.98 15.65
C LEU A 25 -2.43 15.28 16.81
N LEU A 26 -1.55 14.32 16.49
CA LEU A 26 -0.73 13.59 17.46
C LEU A 26 0.59 14.31 17.81
N VAL A 27 1.14 15.09 16.88
CA VAL A 27 2.38 15.86 17.07
C VAL A 27 2.10 17.33 16.74
N PRO A 28 1.80 18.17 17.74
CA PRO A 28 1.39 19.56 17.51
C PRO A 28 2.50 20.44 16.91
N ASP A 29 3.77 20.09 17.09
CA ASP A 29 4.93 20.79 16.53
C ASP A 29 5.25 20.42 15.07
N LEU A 30 4.37 19.65 14.40
CA LEU A 30 4.62 19.27 13.00
C LEU A 30 4.61 20.53 12.11
N PRO A 31 5.73 20.85 11.42
CA PRO A 31 5.77 22.03 10.57
C PRO A 31 4.74 21.92 9.45
N VAL A 32 3.99 23.00 9.22
CA VAL A 32 2.99 23.05 8.13
C VAL A 32 3.63 22.76 6.78
N GLY A 33 4.90 23.15 6.60
CA GLY A 33 5.70 22.83 5.42
C GLY A 33 5.81 21.32 5.14
N THR A 34 5.92 20.49 6.18
CA THR A 34 6.02 19.03 6.04
C THR A 34 4.70 18.42 5.58
N VAL A 35 3.57 18.92 6.09
CA VAL A 35 2.23 18.49 5.67
C VAL A 35 1.98 18.87 4.22
N VAL A 36 2.27 20.11 3.85
CA VAL A 36 2.12 20.61 2.48
C VAL A 36 3.04 19.85 1.51
N ALA A 37 4.29 19.62 1.89
CA ALA A 37 5.24 18.84 1.10
C ALA A 37 4.77 17.39 0.90
N GLY A 38 4.21 16.75 1.94
CA GLY A 38 3.67 15.40 1.84
C GLY A 38 2.47 15.30 0.88
N ILE A 39 1.55 16.27 0.94
CA ILE A 39 0.40 16.33 0.01
C ILE A 39 0.88 16.57 -1.42
N ILE A 40 1.73 17.57 -1.65
CA ILE A 40 2.27 17.88 -2.98
C ILE A 40 3.05 16.68 -3.53
N GLY A 41 3.88 16.05 -2.70
CA GLY A 41 4.62 14.84 -3.07
C GLY A 41 3.71 13.70 -3.52
N SER A 42 2.58 13.50 -2.83
CA SER A 42 1.61 12.47 -3.23
C SER A 42 0.96 12.77 -4.59
N VAL A 43 0.59 14.03 -4.86
CA VAL A 43 0.00 14.46 -6.14
C VAL A 43 1.00 14.31 -7.28
N VAL A 44 2.25 14.73 -7.06
CA VAL A 44 3.33 14.60 -8.04
C VAL A 44 3.63 13.13 -8.32
N GLY A 45 3.73 12.29 -7.29
CA GLY A 45 3.95 10.85 -7.43
C GLY A 45 2.86 10.16 -8.25
N VAL A 46 1.60 10.46 -7.97
CA VAL A 46 0.46 9.98 -8.76
C VAL A 46 0.53 10.47 -10.21
N GLY A 47 0.89 11.74 -10.42
CA GLY A 47 1.06 12.33 -11.75
C GLY A 47 2.13 11.63 -12.59
N ILE A 48 3.28 11.30 -11.99
CA ILE A 48 4.36 10.55 -12.65
C ILE A 48 3.85 9.17 -13.08
N VAL A 49 3.21 8.43 -12.17
CA VAL A 49 2.67 7.09 -12.48
C VAL A 49 1.66 7.15 -13.62
N PHE A 50 0.72 8.10 -13.58
CA PHE A 50 -0.23 8.31 -14.68
C PHE A 50 0.45 8.66 -16.00
N GLY A 51 1.48 9.50 -15.95
CA GLY A 51 2.30 9.85 -17.10
C GLY A 51 2.94 8.60 -17.74
N THR A 52 3.54 7.74 -16.92
CA THR A 52 4.16 6.49 -17.40
C THR A 52 3.14 5.52 -17.99
N ILE A 53 1.96 5.38 -17.38
CA ILE A 53 0.87 4.53 -17.91
C ILE A 53 0.41 5.05 -19.26
N LYS A 54 0.10 6.35 -19.37
CA LYS A 54 -0.37 6.98 -20.61
C LYS A 54 0.68 6.92 -21.72
N PHE A 55 1.96 7.05 -21.36
CA PHE A 55 3.06 6.90 -22.29
C PHE A 55 3.19 5.46 -22.80
N ARG A 56 3.01 4.47 -21.92
CA ARG A 56 3.05 3.04 -22.28
C ARG A 56 1.84 2.64 -23.12
N GLU A 57 0.66 3.15 -22.82
CA GLU A 57 -0.55 2.97 -23.63
C GLU A 57 -0.36 3.57 -25.03
N LYS A 58 0.22 4.77 -25.15
CA LYS A 58 0.52 5.38 -26.46
C LYS A 58 1.51 4.57 -27.30
N ARG A 59 2.39 3.79 -26.67
CA ARG A 59 3.36 2.92 -27.35
C ARG A 59 2.83 1.52 -27.66
N LYS A 60 1.69 1.12 -27.09
CA LYS A 60 1.06 -0.16 -27.41
C LYS A 60 0.26 -0.02 -28.71
N GLY A 61 0.75 -0.66 -29.77
CA GLY A 61 0.07 -0.71 -31.07
C GLY A 61 -1.14 -1.64 -31.11
N ASP A 62 -1.23 -2.60 -30.18
CA ASP A 62 -2.29 -3.62 -30.15
C ASP A 62 -3.16 -3.55 -28.88
N ASN A 63 -4.43 -3.90 -29.05
CA ASN A 63 -5.47 -3.90 -28.01
C ASN A 63 -5.44 -5.16 -27.11
N VAL A 64 -4.30 -5.84 -27.04
CA VAL A 64 -4.14 -7.07 -26.23
C VAL A 64 -4.10 -6.69 -24.74
N PRO A 65 -4.89 -7.36 -23.88
CA PRO A 65 -4.84 -7.15 -22.44
C PRO A 65 -3.42 -7.31 -21.90
N ASP A 66 -3.03 -6.45 -20.95
CA ASP A 66 -1.72 -6.54 -20.29
C ASP A 66 -1.54 -7.80 -19.43
N VAL A 67 -2.66 -8.43 -19.04
CA VAL A 67 -2.71 -9.51 -18.05
C VAL A 67 -3.86 -10.45 -18.41
N ASP A 68 -3.56 -11.74 -18.49
CA ASP A 68 -4.57 -12.79 -18.70
C ASP A 68 -5.47 -12.97 -17.47
N GLU A 69 -6.68 -13.51 -17.69
CA GLU A 69 -7.64 -13.80 -16.63
C GLU A 69 -7.06 -14.73 -15.55
N ARG A 70 -6.20 -15.68 -15.95
CA ARG A 70 -5.51 -16.61 -15.02
C ARG A 70 -4.58 -15.87 -14.06
N THR A 71 -3.84 -14.90 -14.58
CA THR A 71 -2.92 -14.09 -13.77
C THR A 71 -3.71 -13.21 -12.79
N TRP A 72 -4.89 -12.71 -13.19
CA TRP A 72 -5.79 -12.00 -12.27
C TRP A 72 -6.31 -12.87 -11.12
N VAL A 73 -6.73 -14.11 -11.42
CA VAL A 73 -7.17 -15.06 -10.39
C VAL A 73 -6.04 -15.40 -9.42
N ASN A 74 -4.82 -15.61 -9.93
CA ASN A 74 -3.65 -15.89 -9.10
C ASN A 74 -3.30 -14.73 -8.16
N ILE A 75 -3.32 -13.49 -8.68
CA ILE A 75 -3.09 -12.29 -7.86
C ILE A 75 -4.16 -12.18 -6.77
N LYS A 76 -5.44 -12.39 -7.11
CA LYS A 76 -6.54 -12.35 -6.14
C LYS A 76 -6.36 -13.41 -5.04
N ASN A 77 -6.05 -14.64 -5.43
CA ASN A 77 -5.85 -15.74 -4.48
C ASN A 77 -4.64 -15.49 -3.58
N PHE A 78 -3.56 -14.94 -4.13
CA PHE A 78 -2.39 -14.55 -3.35
C PHE A 78 -2.72 -13.49 -2.30
N TYR A 79 -3.43 -12.42 -2.67
CA TYR A 79 -3.82 -11.38 -1.72
C TYR A 79 -4.78 -11.93 -0.66
N ALA A 80 -5.74 -12.79 -1.04
CA ALA A 80 -6.64 -13.42 -0.08
C ALA A 80 -5.86 -14.26 0.95
N LEU A 81 -4.96 -15.14 0.47
CA LEU A 81 -4.13 -15.97 1.34
C LEU A 81 -3.21 -15.13 2.22
N SER A 82 -2.53 -14.14 1.64
CA SER A 82 -1.63 -13.25 2.36
C SER A 82 -2.35 -12.47 3.46
N LEU A 83 -3.59 -12.03 3.20
CA LEU A 83 -4.42 -11.36 4.18
C LEU A 83 -4.78 -12.28 5.35
N TYR A 84 -5.18 -13.52 5.07
CA TYR A 84 -5.44 -14.50 6.14
C TYR A 84 -4.19 -14.78 6.96
N ILE A 85 -3.03 -14.99 6.33
CA ILE A 85 -1.76 -15.20 7.02
C ILE A 85 -1.39 -13.99 7.87
N ALA A 86 -1.55 -12.77 7.34
CA ALA A 86 -1.25 -11.55 8.08
C ALA A 86 -2.17 -11.38 9.30
N LEU A 87 -3.47 -11.61 9.15
CA LEU A 87 -4.44 -11.49 10.25
C LEU A 87 -4.25 -12.57 11.31
N PHE A 88 -4.21 -13.85 10.91
CA PHE A 88 -4.00 -14.93 11.86
C PHE A 88 -2.61 -14.89 12.50
N GLY A 89 -1.57 -14.61 11.71
CA GLY A 89 -0.20 -14.49 12.20
C GLY A 89 -0.04 -13.34 13.18
N SER A 90 -0.60 -12.16 12.90
CA SER A 90 -0.58 -11.03 13.83
C SER A 90 -1.36 -11.32 15.10
N MET A 91 -2.55 -11.92 14.99
CA MET A 91 -3.34 -12.31 16.17
C MET A 91 -2.58 -13.30 17.05
N LEU A 92 -1.98 -14.34 16.45
CA LEU A 92 -1.22 -15.35 17.17
C LEU A 92 0.00 -14.72 17.87
N LEU A 93 0.71 -13.82 17.17
CA LEU A 93 1.84 -13.08 17.74
C LEU A 93 1.41 -12.26 18.97
N VAL A 94 0.27 -11.58 18.90
CA VAL A 94 -0.27 -10.83 20.05
C VAL A 94 -0.64 -11.77 21.20
N CYS A 95 -1.27 -12.93 20.94
CA CYS A 95 -1.56 -13.91 21.98
C CYS A 95 -0.30 -14.43 22.69
N VAL A 96 0.79 -14.64 21.94
CA VAL A 96 2.08 -15.07 22.51
C VAL A 96 2.68 -13.96 23.37
N LEU A 97 2.69 -12.71 22.90
CA LEU A 97 3.16 -11.57 23.69
C LEU A 97 2.36 -11.41 24.99
N PHE A 98 1.04 -11.57 24.90
CA PHE A 98 0.17 -11.55 26.07
C PHE A 98 0.50 -12.68 27.06
N ALA A 99 0.72 -13.90 26.57
CA ALA A 99 1.07 -15.05 27.42
C ALA A 99 2.44 -14.89 28.12
N ILE A 100 3.37 -14.15 27.52
CA ILE A 100 4.68 -13.82 28.10
C ILE A 100 4.58 -12.66 29.11
N GLY A 101 3.42 -12.02 29.24
CA GLY A 101 3.19 -10.91 30.17
C GLY A 101 3.66 -9.56 29.63
N VAL A 102 3.77 -9.41 28.30
CA VAL A 102 4.09 -8.12 27.69
C VAL A 102 2.84 -7.24 27.69
N GLU A 103 2.82 -6.24 28.57
CA GLU A 103 1.68 -5.33 28.72
C GLU A 103 1.67 -4.20 27.68
N THR A 104 2.84 -3.77 27.21
CA THR A 104 2.98 -2.66 26.27
C THR A 104 3.89 -3.01 25.10
N ILE A 105 3.58 -2.48 23.93
CA ILE A 105 4.35 -2.68 22.71
C ILE A 105 4.90 -1.33 22.28
N GLU A 106 6.22 -1.26 22.08
CA GLU A 106 6.86 -0.07 21.53
C GLU A 106 6.37 0.21 20.10
N ILE A 107 6.00 1.46 19.84
CA ILE A 107 5.50 1.91 18.53
C ILE A 107 6.57 1.68 17.44
N GLY A 108 7.85 1.84 17.78
CA GLY A 108 8.97 1.55 16.90
C GLY A 108 8.97 0.10 16.40
N ALA A 109 8.87 -0.86 17.32
CA ALA A 109 8.81 -2.28 16.98
C ALA A 109 7.59 -2.62 16.10
N LEU A 110 6.43 -2.04 16.42
CA LEU A 110 5.21 -2.22 15.63
C LEU A 110 5.36 -1.67 14.20
N SER A 111 5.99 -0.51 14.04
CA SER A 111 6.22 0.10 12.73
C SER A 111 7.16 -0.72 11.85
N ILE A 112 8.22 -1.30 12.43
CA ILE A 112 9.16 -2.19 11.73
C ILE A 112 8.44 -3.48 11.30
N TYR A 113 7.63 -4.06 12.19
CA TYR A 113 6.82 -5.24 11.89
C TYR A 113 5.87 -4.99 10.72
N LEU A 114 5.12 -3.88 10.75
CA LEU A 114 4.20 -3.50 9.67
C LEU A 114 4.94 -3.25 8.35
N LEU A 115 6.08 -2.56 8.39
CA LEU A 115 6.91 -2.31 7.21
C LEU A 115 7.37 -3.62 6.57
N ALA A 116 7.88 -4.56 7.37
CA ALA A 116 8.31 -5.87 6.90
C ALA A 116 7.15 -6.65 6.25
N LEU A 117 5.96 -6.62 6.87
CA LEU A 117 4.76 -7.26 6.36
C LEU A 117 4.36 -6.65 5.00
N PHE A 118 4.35 -5.32 4.88
CA PHE A 118 4.06 -4.65 3.60
C PHE A 118 5.09 -4.99 2.53
N MET A 119 6.38 -4.98 2.85
CA MET A 119 7.44 -5.35 1.90
C MET A 119 7.27 -6.78 1.40
N LEU A 120 6.92 -7.73 2.29
CA LEU A 120 6.67 -9.12 1.91
C LEU A 120 5.48 -9.23 0.95
N ILE A 121 4.38 -8.54 1.20
CA ILE A 121 3.21 -8.52 0.31
C ILE A 121 3.59 -7.94 -1.07
N VAL A 122 4.33 -6.83 -1.10
CA VAL A 122 4.74 -6.18 -2.35
C VAL A 122 5.61 -7.12 -3.17
N VAL A 123 6.65 -7.71 -2.55
CA VAL A 123 7.54 -8.66 -3.21
C VAL A 123 6.78 -9.89 -3.69
N GLY A 124 5.93 -10.47 -2.85
CA GLY A 124 5.11 -11.63 -3.22
C GLY A 124 4.16 -11.35 -4.39
N THR A 125 3.65 -10.13 -4.50
CA THR A 125 2.83 -9.70 -5.64
C THR A 125 3.64 -9.74 -6.95
N PHE A 126 4.90 -9.29 -6.93
CA PHE A 126 5.78 -9.38 -8.11
C PHE A 126 6.09 -10.82 -8.50
N VAL A 127 6.20 -11.73 -7.52
CA VAL A 127 6.44 -13.16 -7.78
C VAL A 127 5.22 -13.83 -8.41
N VAL A 128 4.02 -13.54 -7.91
CA VAL A 128 2.76 -14.12 -8.41
C VAL A 128 2.35 -13.55 -9.75
N LYS A 129 2.71 -12.29 -10.01
CA LYS A 129 2.57 -11.63 -11.31
C LYS A 129 3.60 -12.18 -12.31
N ARG A 130 3.52 -13.47 -12.61
CA ARG A 130 4.17 -14.07 -13.78
C ARG A 130 3.42 -13.63 -15.03
N LYS A 131 4.19 -13.33 -16.10
CA LYS A 131 3.65 -13.14 -17.44
C LYS A 131 2.92 -14.39 -17.90
#